data_AF-A0A967FM26-F1
#
_entry.id   AF-A0A967FM26-F1
#
_cell.length_a   1.000
_cell.length_b   1.000
_cell.length_c   1.000
_cell.angle_alpha   90.00
_cell.angle_beta   90.00
_cell.angle_gamma   90.00
#
_symmetry.space_group_name_H-M   'P 1'
#
loop_
_entity.id
_entity.type
_entity.pdbx_description
1 polymer ?
#
loop_
_entity_poly.entity_id
_entity_poly.type
_entity_poly.pdbx_seq_one_letter_code
_entity_poly.pdbx_strand_id
1 'polypeptide(L)' 'MSGSSTTCFPQPSWDPELFLEIVEKERCTYLYITPGMYRQVFSVPNFRQYDLSSWRTCITGSEPVPRATIEEMAE' A
#
# COMPACT_ATOMS: atom_id res chain seq x y z
N MET A 1 23.14 -10.05 -11.56
CA MET A 1 21.87 -10.29 -10.85
C MET A 1 21.73 -9.20 -9.81
N SER A 2 20.94 -8.15 -10.09
CA SER A 2 20.73 -7.06 -9.13
C SER A 2 19.74 -7.54 -8.08
N GLY A 3 20.10 -7.49 -6.80
CA GLY A 3 19.21 -7.93 -5.72
C GLY A 3 17.95 -7.07 -5.68
N SER A 4 16.78 -7.69 -5.56
CA SER A 4 15.53 -6.94 -5.36
C SER A 4 15.51 -6.41 -3.92
N SER A 5 15.76 -5.11 -3.72
CA SER A 5 15.46 -4.46 -2.45
C SER A 5 13.96 -4.22 -2.36
N THR A 6 13.32 -4.68 -1.28
CA THR A 6 11.92 -4.34 -0.98
C THR A 6 11.93 -3.36 0.19
N THR A 7 11.42 -2.15 -0.04
CA THR A 7 11.26 -1.12 0.99
C THR A 7 9.78 -1.02 1.34
N CYS A 8 9.46 -1.18 2.62
CA CYS A 8 8.09 -1.06 3.13
C CYS A 8 7.86 0.32 3.75
N PHE A 9 6.74 0.94 3.42
CA PHE A 9 6.34 2.25 3.95
C PHE A 9 5.13 2.07 4.89
N PRO A 10 5.35 1.85 6.19
CA PRO A 10 4.27 1.77 7.16
C PRO A 10 3.68 3.16 7.42
N GLN A 11 2.35 3.24 7.46
CA GLN A 11 1.63 4.45 7.86
C GLN A 11 1.03 4.25 9.26
N PRO A 12 1.16 5.23 10.18
CA PRO A 12 0.61 5.11 11.54
C PRO A 12 -0.92 5.13 11.56
N SER A 13 -1.54 5.78 10.58
CA SER A 13 -2.97 5.78 10.33
C SER A 13 -3.22 5.77 8.83
N TRP A 14 -4.38 5.25 8.42
CA TRP A 14 -4.76 5.24 7.02
C TRP A 14 -5.17 6.65 6.57
N ASP A 15 -4.52 7.12 5.50
CA ASP A 15 -4.83 8.36 4.81
C ASP A 15 -4.63 8.11 3.29
N PRO A 16 -5.71 8.16 2.48
CA PRO A 16 -5.64 7.87 1.06
C PRO A 16 -4.87 8.94 0.25
N GLU A 17 -4.83 10.19 0.70
CA GLU A 17 -4.07 11.26 0.02
C GLU A 17 -2.57 11.06 0.26
N LEU A 18 -2.17 10.88 1.53
CA LEU A 18 -0.78 10.60 1.89
C LEU A 18 -0.28 9.30 1.26
N PHE A 19 -1.15 8.29 1.15
CA PHE A 19 -0.81 7.04 0.46
C PHE A 19 -0.44 7.31 -1.01
N LEU A 20 -1.26 8.10 -1.74
CA LEU A 20 -0.99 8.44 -3.13
C LEU A 20 0.30 9.26 -3.30
N GLU A 21 0.55 10.22 -2.40
CA GLU A 21 1.80 11.00 -2.37
C GLU A 21 3.04 10.11 -2.20
N ILE A 22 2.99 9.14 -1.28
CA ILE A 22 4.09 8.19 -1.05
C ILE A 22 4.30 7.31 -2.28
N VAL A 23 3.22 6.79 -2.88
CA VAL A 23 3.32 5.92 -4.06
C VAL A 23 3.99 6.63 -5.24
N GLU A 24 3.60 7.88 -5.50
CA GLU A 24 4.19 8.72 -6.54
C GLU A 24 5.67 9.04 -6.22
N LYS A 25 5.94 9.56 -5.02
CA LYS A 25 7.28 9.98 -4.59
C LYS A 25 8.29 8.85 -4.58
N GLU A 26 7.91 7.70 -4.02
CA GLU A 26 8.79 6.55 -3.82
C GLU A 26 8.74 5.57 -4.99
N ARG A 27 7.93 5.88 -6.02
CA ARG A 27 7.73 5.06 -7.22
C ARG A 27 7.40 3.62 -6.88
N CYS A 28 6.46 3.43 -5.95
CA CYS A 28 6.07 2.11 -5.46
C CYS A 28 5.61 1.20 -6.61
N THR A 29 6.08 -0.05 -6.61
CA THR A 29 5.75 -1.06 -7.65
C THR A 29 4.72 -2.09 -7.18
N TYR A 30 4.66 -2.33 -5.87
CA TYR A 30 3.69 -3.20 -5.21
C TYR A 30 2.89 -2.39 -4.19
N LEU A 31 1.56 -2.46 -4.28
CA LEU A 31 0.65 -1.83 -3.33
C LEU A 31 -0.07 -2.90 -2.50
N TYR A 32 -0.03 -2.76 -1.17
CA TYR A 32 -0.76 -3.61 -0.23
C TYR A 32 -1.89 -2.83 0.41
N ILE A 33 -3.12 -2.98 -0.10
CA ILE A 33 -4.30 -2.27 0.39
C ILE A 33 -5.54 -3.16 0.31
N THR A 34 -6.52 -2.92 1.18
CA THR A 34 -7.76 -3.72 1.24
C THR A 34 -8.80 -3.27 0.20
N PRO A 35 -9.80 -4.12 -0.15
CA PRO A 35 -10.93 -3.74 -1.00
C PRO A 35 -11.61 -2.41 -0.63
N GLY A 36 -11.73 -2.10 0.66
CA GLY A 36 -12.31 -0.84 1.15
C GLY A 36 -11.42 0.37 0.88
N MET A 37 -10.10 0.20 1.02
CA MET A 37 -9.11 1.26 0.80
C MET A 37 -9.08 1.70 -0.67
N TYR A 38 -9.25 0.79 -1.64
CA TYR A 38 -9.33 1.21 -3.06
C TYR A 38 -10.43 2.22 -3.31
N ARG A 39 -11.62 2.00 -2.73
CA ARG A 39 -12.76 2.91 -2.94
C ARG A 39 -12.43 4.30 -2.41
N GLN A 40 -11.73 4.37 -1.29
CA GLN A 40 -11.31 5.63 -0.68
C GLN A 40 -10.22 6.30 -1.52
N VAL A 41 -9.22 5.55 -2.00
CA VAL A 41 -8.19 6.06 -2.93
C VAL A 41 -8.82 6.64 -4.20
N PHE A 42 -9.76 5.93 -4.84
CA PHE A 42 -10.44 6.43 -6.05
C PHE A 42 -11.38 7.60 -5.79
N SER A 43 -11.75 7.85 -4.52
CA SER A 43 -12.60 8.98 -4.13
C SER A 43 -11.82 10.26 -3.83
N VAL A 44 -10.47 10.21 -3.86
CA VAL A 44 -9.62 11.38 -3.67
C VAL A 44 -9.91 12.41 -4.78
N PRO A 45 -10.25 13.68 -4.46
CA PRO A 45 -10.71 14.69 -5.43
C PRO A 45 -9.78 14.94 -6.62
N ASN A 46 -8.48 14.72 -6.44
CA ASN A 46 -7.41 14.88 -7.43
C ASN A 46 -6.72 13.56 -7.80
N PHE A 47 -7.34 12.40 -7.58
CA PHE A 47 -6.75 11.07 -7.82
C PHE A 47 -6.03 10.96 -9.19
N ARG A 48 -6.59 11.55 -10.24
CA ARG A 48 -6.03 11.49 -11.61
C ARG A 48 -4.78 12.35 -11.82
N GLN A 49 -4.37 13.16 -10.85
CA GLN A 49 -3.19 14.01 -10.94
C GLN A 49 -1.90 13.31 -10.47
N TYR A 50 -2.02 12.23 -9.69
CA TYR A 50 -0.86 11.47 -9.21
C TYR A 50 -0.27 10.59 -10.32
N ASP A 51 1.06 10.61 -10.49
CA ASP A 51 1.79 9.67 -11.35
C ASP A 51 1.92 8.30 -10.67
N LEU A 52 1.02 7.39 -11.06
CA LEU A 52 1.03 6.00 -10.60
C LEU A 52 1.67 5.04 -11.62
N SER A 53 2.45 5.55 -12.59
CA SER A 53 3.06 4.74 -13.66
C SER A 53 4.04 3.66 -13.18
N SER A 54 4.57 3.79 -11.96
CA SER A 54 5.43 2.79 -11.34
C SER A 54 4.68 1.58 -10.80
N TRP A 55 3.38 1.71 -10.51
CA TRP A 55 2.57 0.65 -9.93
C TRP A 55 2.40 -0.50 -10.93
N ARG A 56 2.76 -1.71 -10.50
CA ARG A 56 2.68 -2.93 -11.33
C ARG A 56 1.67 -3.94 -10.80
N THR A 57 1.65 -4.11 -9.49
CA THR A 57 0.85 -5.15 -8.84
C THR A 57 0.18 -4.59 -7.60
N CYS A 58 -1.06 -5.00 -7.37
CA CYS A 58 -1.73 -4.72 -6.11
C CYS A 58 -2.15 -6.02 -5.45
N ILE A 59 -1.77 -6.15 -4.19
CA ILE A 59 -2.08 -7.31 -3.37
C ILE A 59 -3.14 -6.86 -2.37
N THR A 60 -4.27 -7.55 -2.42
CA THR A 60 -5.46 -7.19 -1.66
C THR A 60 -5.73 -8.29 -0.66
N GLY A 61 -5.59 -7.97 0.63
CA GLY A 61 -6.04 -8.82 1.74
C GLY A 61 -7.33 -8.26 2.32
N SER A 62 -8.23 -9.14 2.74
CA SER A 62 -9.55 -8.75 3.25
C SER A 62 -9.75 -9.05 4.74
N GLU A 63 -8.78 -9.67 5.40
CA GLU A 63 -8.92 -10.11 6.79
C GLU A 63 -7.79 -9.57 7.68
N PRO A 64 -8.12 -8.86 8.77
CA PRO A 64 -7.12 -8.48 9.76
C PRO A 64 -6.56 -9.76 10.39
N VAL A 65 -5.23 -9.91 10.37
CA VAL A 65 -4.55 -11.05 10.99
C VAL A 65 -4.72 -10.93 12.51
N PRO A 66 -5.31 -11.92 13.20
CA PRO A 66 -5.43 -11.90 14.66
C PRO A 66 -4.05 -11.72 15.30
N ARG A 67 -3.98 -10.94 16.39
CA ARG A 67 -2.72 -10.69 17.11
C ARG A 67 -1.98 -11.98 17.47
N ALA A 68 -2.71 -12.99 17.95
CA ALA A 68 -2.15 -14.29 18.30
C ALA A 68 -1.39 -14.95 17.13
N THR A 69 -1.90 -14.79 15.90
CA THR A 69 -1.24 -15.30 14.69
C THR A 69 0.03 -14.51 14.36
N ILE A 70 0.05 -13.20 14.59
CA ILE A 70 1.27 -12.38 14.41
C ILE A 70 2.36 -12.80 15.40
N GLU A 71 1.97 -13.09 16.65
CA GLU A 71 2.87 -13.55 17.69
C GLU A 71 3.46 -14.93 17.37
N GLU A 72 2.65 -15.86 16.85
CA GLU A 72 3.10 -17.21 16.42
C GLU A 72 4.05 -17.17 15.22
N MET A 73 3.87 -16.22 14.28
CA MET A 73 4.76 -16.07 13.12
C MET A 73 6.12 -15.44 13.45
N ALA A 74 6.28 -14.85 14.64
CA ALA A 74 7.50 -14.17 15.07
C ALA A 74 8.52 -15.11 15.75
N GLU A 75 8.14 -16.38 16.00
CA GLU A 75 9.02 -17.47 16.45
C GLU A 75 9.61 -18.26 15.27
#